data_AF-A0A2S6SNM8-F1
#
_entry.id   AF-A0A2S6SNM8-F1
#
_cell.length_a   1.000
_cell.length_b   1.000
_cell.length_c   1.000
_cell.angle_alpha   90.00
_cell.angle_beta   90.00
_cell.angle_gamma   90.00
#
_symmetry.space_group_name_H-M   'P 1'
#
loop_
_entity.id
_entity.type
_entity.pdbx_description
1 polymer ?
#
loop_
_entity_poly.entity_id
_entity_poly.type
_entity_poly.pdbx_seq_one_letter_code
_entity_poly.pdbx_strand_id
1 'polypeptide(L)'
;MKKLLGIVVLSLLWCNVGIAAEREPGTDTKCLYVFERENVFERKFLPKVNKDKGVFVTYVGCNKYYDNWSYDYSLASDIDEAHERAYYGCVDTEMPQYNLTGCHLFSINDVIVWGKDAAFVAKVEKDIKTRLAKINKEKKIAKKKKACTDTYVFCYVAFDDYGHYNKGLFTKKSPTTLKKLTFKKKRNIGSVSKVEKYGDINKGKKKLFKSYFFVAEYEGNITLEIFVEHQDGVVTAQGVKEGKDLAELYAFYYAHMYGQMPRFLKIYNKKIYIHKAIGKDDGTWWAMYNTREFHINSSRCGYNEPQQYSNCAVTMAHELAHVIQDFTSVISPSKWMKARKLDNKKYCSKYAKKNSREDFAESIVCWIGVRHKSDWDGPDNIINIGHVEKINEYMPNRLKFFDELNLNMYPL
;
A
#
# COMPACT_ATOMS: atom_id res chain seq x y z
N MET A 1 39.18 -8.57 16.52
CA MET A 1 38.48 -8.10 15.31
C MET A 1 38.33 -6.57 15.33
N LYS A 2 39.42 -5.81 15.12
CA LYS A 2 39.38 -4.32 15.12
C LYS A 2 40.21 -3.67 14.00
N LYS A 3 40.63 -4.44 12.99
CA LYS A 3 41.47 -3.92 11.87
C LYS A 3 40.86 -4.12 10.47
N LEU A 4 39.61 -4.57 10.36
CA LEU A 4 38.93 -4.79 9.07
C LEU A 4 37.86 -3.73 8.72
N LEU A 5 37.56 -2.79 9.63
CA LEU A 5 36.59 -1.71 9.35
C LEU A 5 37.19 -0.50 8.59
N GLY A 6 38.52 -0.39 8.48
CA GLY A 6 39.16 0.74 7.83
C GLY A 6 39.21 0.68 6.30
N ILE A 7 39.07 -0.52 5.71
CA ILE A 7 39.25 -0.72 4.26
C ILE A 7 37.91 -0.66 3.50
N VAL A 8 36.79 -1.01 4.14
CA VAL A 8 35.47 -0.95 3.50
C VAL A 8 34.93 0.48 3.39
N VAL A 9 35.38 1.39 4.25
CA VAL A 9 34.96 2.81 4.21
C VAL A 9 35.73 3.62 3.17
N LEU A 10 36.97 3.24 2.81
CA LEU A 10 37.71 3.89 1.72
C LEU A 10 37.27 3.41 0.33
N SER A 11 36.82 2.16 0.19
CA SER A 11 36.36 1.63 -1.11
C SER A 11 34.98 2.15 -1.53
N LEU A 12 34.19 2.71 -0.61
CA LEU A 12 32.88 3.33 -0.92
C LEU A 12 32.99 4.78 -1.39
N LEU A 13 34.16 5.42 -1.26
CA LEU A 13 34.39 6.80 -1.71
C LEU A 13 34.83 6.89 -3.19
N TRP A 14 35.16 5.76 -3.83
CA TRP A 14 35.68 5.73 -5.21
C TRP A 14 34.73 5.05 -6.23
N CYS A 15 33.46 4.88 -5.90
CA CYS A 15 32.44 4.39 -6.85
C CYS A 15 31.63 5.49 -7.55
N ASN A 16 31.94 6.78 -7.31
CA ASN A 16 31.23 7.91 -7.95
C ASN A 16 32.01 8.59 -9.09
N VAL A 17 33.20 8.08 -9.46
CA VAL A 17 34.07 8.77 -10.44
C VAL A 17 33.54 8.67 -11.88
N GLY A 18 32.55 7.81 -12.15
CA GLY A 18 31.93 7.67 -13.47
C GLY A 18 30.85 8.72 -13.80
N ILE A 19 30.19 9.31 -12.79
CA ILE A 19 29.07 10.26 -13.01
C ILE A 19 29.56 11.73 -13.02
N ALA A 20 30.73 12.00 -12.45
CA ALA A 20 31.26 13.37 -12.35
C ALA A 20 31.57 13.99 -13.71
N ALA A 21 32.15 13.22 -14.65
CA ALA A 21 32.50 13.70 -15.99
C ALA A 21 31.27 13.93 -16.89
N GLU A 22 30.16 13.22 -16.66
CA GLU A 22 28.94 13.31 -17.47
C GLU A 22 28.17 14.61 -17.23
N ARG A 23 28.35 15.27 -16.08
CA ARG A 23 27.56 16.46 -15.67
C ARG A 23 28.38 17.74 -15.61
N GLU A 24 29.52 17.77 -16.27
CA GLU A 24 30.38 18.94 -16.32
C GLU A 24 29.78 20.01 -17.24
N PRO A 25 29.54 21.24 -16.73
CA PRO A 25 29.19 22.36 -17.58
C PRO A 25 30.29 22.70 -18.55
N GLY A 26 29.91 23.16 -19.74
CA GLY A 26 30.90 23.64 -20.68
C GLY A 26 31.54 24.93 -20.19
N THR A 27 32.82 25.12 -20.53
CA THR A 27 33.59 26.31 -20.13
C THR A 27 34.26 27.01 -21.31
N ASP A 28 34.10 26.50 -22.54
CA ASP A 28 34.69 27.10 -23.73
C ASP A 28 33.97 28.43 -24.08
N THR A 29 34.68 29.54 -23.88
CA THR A 29 34.15 30.89 -24.10
C THR A 29 33.90 31.22 -25.57
N LYS A 30 34.67 30.61 -26.49
CA LYS A 30 34.46 30.81 -27.93
C LYS A 30 33.20 30.08 -28.39
N CYS A 31 32.99 28.87 -27.88
CA CYS A 31 31.77 28.12 -28.15
C CYS A 31 30.53 28.82 -27.54
N LEU A 32 30.63 29.34 -26.31
CA LEU A 32 29.56 30.14 -25.71
C LEU A 32 29.19 31.36 -26.56
N TYR A 33 30.19 32.08 -27.09
CA TYR A 33 29.95 33.25 -27.94
C TYR A 33 29.12 32.91 -29.18
N VAL A 34 29.33 31.72 -29.79
CA VAL A 34 28.49 31.25 -30.90
C VAL A 34 27.05 31.09 -30.46
N PHE A 35 26.81 30.46 -29.30
CA PHE A 35 25.46 30.22 -28.78
C PHE A 35 24.72 31.50 -28.41
N GLU A 36 25.42 32.48 -27.84
CA GLU A 36 24.87 33.79 -27.49
C GLU A 36 24.55 34.60 -28.75
N ARG A 37 25.48 34.67 -29.70
CA ARG A 37 25.30 35.37 -30.98
C ARG A 37 24.10 34.83 -31.77
N GLU A 38 23.93 33.51 -31.79
CA GLU A 38 22.82 32.86 -32.49
C GLU A 38 21.54 32.76 -31.66
N ASN A 39 21.60 33.24 -30.42
CA ASN A 39 20.52 33.24 -29.45
C ASN A 39 19.89 31.85 -29.25
N VAL A 40 20.76 30.85 -29.11
CA VAL A 40 20.39 29.43 -29.11
C VAL A 40 19.46 29.07 -27.97
N PHE A 41 19.74 29.56 -26.77
CA PHE A 41 18.95 29.24 -25.59
C PHE A 41 17.50 29.71 -25.75
N GLU A 42 17.29 30.97 -26.13
CA GLU A 42 15.97 31.58 -26.20
C GLU A 42 15.18 31.06 -27.41
N ARG A 43 15.85 30.77 -28.53
CA ARG A 43 15.19 30.30 -29.75
C ARG A 43 14.96 28.79 -29.80
N LYS A 44 15.89 27.97 -29.30
CA LYS A 44 15.85 26.51 -29.47
C LYS A 44 15.47 25.75 -28.21
N PHE A 45 15.89 26.23 -27.03
CA PHE A 45 15.78 25.45 -25.79
C PHE A 45 14.62 25.91 -24.92
N LEU A 46 14.55 27.21 -24.63
CA LEU A 46 13.52 27.79 -23.76
C LEU A 46 12.09 27.45 -24.20
N PRO A 47 11.72 27.44 -25.51
CA PRO A 47 10.38 27.07 -25.96
C PRO A 47 10.02 25.59 -25.70
N LYS A 48 11.00 24.72 -25.48
CA LYS A 48 10.82 23.29 -25.22
C LYS A 48 10.73 22.97 -23.72
N VAL A 49 11.02 23.94 -22.85
CA VAL A 49 10.97 23.74 -21.40
C VAL A 49 9.52 23.58 -20.95
N ASN A 50 9.19 22.42 -20.40
CA ASN A 50 7.90 22.15 -19.78
C ASN A 50 8.10 21.52 -18.38
N LYS A 51 8.14 22.38 -17.36
CA LYS A 51 8.39 21.97 -15.97
C LYS A 51 7.29 21.05 -15.41
N ASP A 52 6.08 21.07 -15.97
CA ASP A 52 4.98 20.20 -15.51
C ASP A 52 5.11 18.76 -16.03
N LYS A 53 5.75 18.59 -17.19
CA LYS A 53 5.99 17.29 -17.82
C LYS A 53 7.28 16.61 -17.35
N GLY A 54 8.29 17.38 -16.93
CA GLY A 54 9.55 16.80 -16.48
C GLY A 54 10.66 17.82 -16.21
N VAL A 55 11.89 17.37 -16.43
CA VAL A 55 13.12 18.15 -16.41
C VAL A 55 13.69 18.14 -17.82
N PHE A 56 13.91 19.34 -18.37
CA PHE A 56 14.53 19.53 -19.66
C PHE A 56 16.03 19.74 -19.48
N VAL A 57 16.87 18.94 -20.14
CA VAL A 57 18.34 19.04 -20.04
C VAL A 57 18.92 19.13 -21.44
N THR A 58 19.94 19.97 -21.63
CA THR A 58 20.63 20.15 -22.91
C THR A 58 22.13 19.95 -22.80
N TYR A 59 22.70 19.24 -23.76
CA TYR A 59 24.14 19.12 -23.98
C TYR A 59 24.48 19.67 -25.35
N VAL A 60 25.54 20.46 -25.42
CA VAL A 60 25.94 21.18 -26.64
C VAL A 60 27.44 21.08 -26.84
N GLY A 61 27.87 21.23 -28.09
CA GLY A 61 29.29 21.25 -28.45
C GLY A 61 29.56 22.06 -29.71
N CYS A 62 30.81 22.50 -29.87
CA CYS A 62 31.31 23.12 -31.10
C CYS A 62 32.38 22.24 -31.73
N ASN A 63 32.52 22.34 -33.05
CA ASN A 63 33.67 21.80 -33.74
C ASN A 63 34.94 22.63 -33.42
N LYS A 64 36.09 22.12 -33.85
CA LYS A 64 37.41 22.72 -33.57
C LYS A 64 37.56 24.17 -34.11
N TYR A 65 36.81 24.52 -35.14
CA TYR A 65 36.93 25.82 -35.84
C TYR A 65 35.89 26.85 -35.36
N TYR A 66 34.96 26.45 -34.49
CA TYR A 66 33.87 27.29 -33.99
C TYR A 66 32.94 27.85 -35.07
N ASP A 67 32.92 27.23 -36.25
CA ASP A 67 32.04 27.56 -37.37
C ASP A 67 30.87 26.58 -37.50
N ASN A 68 30.89 25.47 -36.75
CA ASN A 68 29.79 24.52 -36.66
C ASN A 68 29.58 24.06 -35.21
N TRP A 69 28.33 23.77 -34.87
CA TRP A 69 27.91 23.35 -33.54
C TRP A 69 26.65 22.50 -33.61
N SER A 70 26.45 21.65 -32.62
CA SER A 70 25.20 20.90 -32.48
C SER A 70 24.88 20.61 -31.01
N TYR A 71 23.73 19.99 -30.78
CA TYR A 71 23.19 19.71 -29.46
C TYR A 71 22.24 18.53 -29.47
N ASP A 72 22.08 17.92 -28.31
CA ASP A 72 20.93 17.07 -28.02
C ASP A 72 20.30 17.46 -26.68
N TYR A 73 19.07 17.03 -26.46
CA TYR A 73 18.28 17.35 -25.29
C TYR A 73 17.36 16.19 -24.88
N SER A 74 16.93 16.22 -23.63
CA SER A 74 15.96 15.29 -23.09
C SER A 74 14.94 16.00 -22.23
N LEU A 75 13.69 15.52 -22.27
CA LEU A 75 12.64 15.87 -21.31
C LEU A 75 12.21 14.58 -20.60
N ALA A 76 12.61 14.40 -19.34
CA ALA A 76 12.30 13.20 -18.57
C ALA A 76 11.70 13.51 -17.20
N SER A 77 10.99 12.54 -16.61
CA SER A 77 10.41 12.69 -15.26
C SER A 77 11.45 12.58 -14.14
N ASP A 78 12.60 12.00 -14.45
CA ASP A 78 13.76 11.89 -13.59
C ASP A 78 14.92 12.70 -14.17
N ILE A 79 15.66 13.40 -13.30
CA ILE A 79 16.75 14.27 -13.75
C ILE A 79 17.97 13.47 -14.19
N ASP A 80 18.25 12.34 -13.56
CA ASP A 80 19.39 11.50 -13.92
C ASP A 80 19.13 10.86 -15.30
N GLU A 81 17.89 10.44 -15.58
CA GLU A 81 17.43 9.99 -16.91
C GLU A 81 17.48 11.11 -17.98
N ALA A 82 17.20 12.36 -17.60
CA ALA A 82 17.30 13.49 -18.52
C ALA A 82 18.75 13.77 -18.92
N HIS A 83 19.68 13.73 -17.97
CA HIS A 83 21.12 13.88 -18.25
C HIS A 83 21.60 12.77 -19.17
N GLU A 84 21.36 11.51 -18.81
CA GLU A 84 21.83 10.33 -19.55
C GLU A 84 21.41 10.41 -21.03
N ARG A 85 20.13 10.62 -21.30
CA ARG A 85 19.61 10.70 -22.68
C ARG A 85 20.19 11.85 -23.47
N ALA A 86 20.25 13.05 -22.87
CA ALA A 86 20.76 14.23 -23.57
C ALA A 86 22.27 14.13 -23.83
N TYR A 87 23.03 13.57 -22.90
CA TYR A 87 24.46 13.37 -23.03
C TYR A 87 24.79 12.34 -24.11
N TYR A 88 24.24 11.12 -24.02
CA TYR A 88 24.50 10.09 -25.03
C TYR A 88 23.97 10.45 -26.40
N GLY A 89 22.83 11.14 -26.47
CA GLY A 89 22.34 11.70 -27.72
C GLY A 89 23.38 12.63 -28.38
N CYS A 90 23.96 13.54 -27.60
CA CYS A 90 25.02 14.42 -28.08
C CYS A 90 26.31 13.65 -28.44
N VAL A 91 26.79 12.76 -27.57
CA VAL A 91 28.08 12.07 -27.77
C VAL A 91 28.03 11.04 -28.89
N ASP A 92 26.97 10.25 -28.96
CA ASP A 92 26.90 9.12 -29.89
C ASP A 92 26.38 9.56 -31.28
N THR A 93 25.57 10.62 -31.34
CA THR A 93 24.93 11.08 -32.59
C THR A 93 25.55 12.37 -33.09
N GLU A 94 25.53 13.42 -32.27
CA GLU A 94 25.90 14.77 -32.71
C GLU A 94 27.42 14.94 -32.87
N MET A 95 28.20 14.40 -31.94
CA MET A 95 29.65 14.56 -31.93
C MET A 95 30.33 13.98 -33.18
N PRO A 96 30.02 12.76 -33.66
CA PRO A 96 30.56 12.23 -34.91
C PRO A 96 30.04 12.94 -36.15
N GLN A 97 28.75 13.33 -36.16
CA GLN A 97 28.11 13.95 -37.32
C GLN A 97 28.60 15.37 -37.59
N TYR A 98 28.85 16.15 -36.53
CA TYR A 98 29.22 17.56 -36.62
C TYR A 98 30.70 17.80 -36.29
N ASN A 99 31.48 16.74 -36.07
CA ASN A 99 32.89 16.80 -35.65
C ASN A 99 33.09 17.68 -34.40
N LEU A 100 32.21 17.50 -33.40
CA LEU A 100 32.29 18.27 -32.16
C LEU A 100 33.52 17.85 -31.34
N THR A 101 34.10 18.80 -30.63
CA THR A 101 35.27 18.56 -29.76
C THR A 101 34.92 18.02 -28.38
N GLY A 102 33.64 18.10 -28.02
CA GLY A 102 33.07 17.59 -26.77
C GLY A 102 31.58 17.94 -26.69
N CYS A 103 30.89 17.25 -25.78
CA CYS A 103 29.49 17.51 -25.44
C CYS A 103 29.41 17.88 -23.97
N HIS A 104 28.96 19.11 -23.69
CA HIS A 104 28.96 19.64 -22.34
C HIS A 104 27.58 20.14 -21.92
N LEU A 105 27.30 20.05 -20.62
CA LEU A 105 26.04 20.49 -20.06
C LEU A 105 25.87 22.01 -20.26
N PHE A 106 24.78 22.40 -20.92
CA PHE A 106 24.51 23.80 -21.24
C PHE A 106 23.42 24.41 -20.37
N SER A 107 22.26 23.75 -20.29
CA SER A 107 21.14 24.24 -19.50
C SER A 107 20.34 23.11 -18.83
N ILE A 108 19.75 23.44 -17.68
CA ILE A 108 18.75 22.63 -16.99
C ILE A 108 17.48 23.46 -16.85
N ASN A 109 16.40 23.03 -17.50
CA ASN A 109 15.19 23.80 -17.75
C ASN A 109 15.51 25.17 -18.36
N ASP A 110 15.03 26.22 -17.72
CA ASP A 110 15.20 27.63 -18.05
C ASP A 110 16.47 28.26 -17.41
N VAL A 111 17.40 27.44 -16.90
CA VAL A 111 18.64 27.91 -16.27
C VAL A 111 19.84 27.49 -17.11
N ILE A 112 20.58 28.47 -17.63
CA ILE A 112 21.91 28.23 -18.25
C ILE A 112 22.91 27.92 -17.13
N VAL A 113 23.61 26.80 -17.25
CA VAL A 113 24.64 26.35 -16.30
C VAL A 113 26.04 26.38 -16.92
N TRP A 114 26.17 26.68 -18.21
CA TRP A 114 27.46 26.89 -18.86
C TRP A 114 28.31 27.92 -18.13
N GLY A 115 29.59 27.62 -17.92
CA GLY A 115 30.54 28.46 -17.18
C GLY A 115 30.26 28.56 -15.68
N LYS A 116 29.36 27.74 -15.12
CA LYS A 116 29.11 27.64 -13.68
C LYS A 116 29.88 26.49 -13.06
N ASP A 117 30.17 26.59 -11.77
CA ASP A 117 30.82 25.53 -11.02
C ASP A 117 29.85 24.37 -10.68
N ALA A 118 30.44 23.24 -10.27
CA ALA A 118 29.68 22.06 -9.88
C ALA A 118 28.74 22.31 -8.69
N ALA A 119 29.06 23.26 -7.79
CA ALA A 119 28.23 23.58 -6.64
C ALA A 119 26.94 24.29 -7.06
N PHE A 120 27.01 25.17 -8.06
CA PHE A 120 25.85 25.80 -8.66
C PHE A 120 24.95 24.78 -9.35
N VAL A 121 25.51 23.88 -10.15
CA VAL A 121 24.75 22.80 -10.82
C VAL A 121 24.05 21.92 -9.78
N ALA A 122 24.78 21.46 -8.76
CA ALA A 122 24.21 20.63 -7.70
C ALA A 122 23.05 21.33 -6.97
N LYS A 123 23.13 22.66 -6.79
CA LYS A 123 22.03 23.46 -6.23
C LYS A 123 20.79 23.43 -7.14
N VAL A 124 20.96 23.68 -8.44
CA VAL A 124 19.87 23.63 -9.43
C VAL A 124 19.21 22.24 -9.46
N GLU A 125 20.01 21.18 -9.51
CA GLU A 125 19.49 19.80 -9.49
C GLU A 125 18.72 19.48 -8.20
N LYS A 126 19.22 19.94 -7.04
CA LYS A 126 18.56 19.72 -5.74
C LYS A 126 17.19 20.40 -5.68
N ASP A 127 17.08 21.62 -6.19
CA ASP A 127 15.81 22.35 -6.24
C ASP A 127 14.80 21.63 -7.15
N ILE A 128 15.27 21.08 -8.27
CA ILE A 128 14.45 20.26 -9.17
C ILE A 128 14.00 18.95 -8.51
N LYS A 129 14.92 18.20 -7.88
CA LYS A 129 14.58 16.97 -7.15
C LYS A 129 13.53 17.24 -6.06
N THR A 130 13.66 18.36 -5.34
CA THR A 130 12.68 18.81 -4.35
C THR A 130 11.31 19.11 -4.96
N ARG A 131 11.28 19.84 -6.08
CA ARG A 131 10.05 20.14 -6.84
C ARG A 131 9.36 18.88 -7.35
N LEU A 132 10.11 17.96 -7.97
CA LEU A 132 9.58 16.69 -8.47
C LEU A 132 9.02 15.82 -7.34
N ALA A 133 9.68 15.78 -6.17
CA ALA A 133 9.18 15.08 -5.01
C ALA A 133 7.83 15.65 -4.52
N LYS A 134 7.68 16.99 -4.51
CA LYS A 134 6.41 17.66 -4.19
C LYS A 134 5.31 17.30 -5.18
N ILE A 135 5.58 17.42 -6.49
CA ILE A 135 4.63 17.06 -7.56
C ILE A 135 4.22 15.58 -7.47
N ASN A 136 5.17 14.68 -7.22
CA ASN A 136 4.88 13.25 -7.08
C ASN A 136 4.04 12.95 -5.83
N LYS A 137 4.25 13.67 -4.73
CA LYS A 137 3.41 13.59 -3.53
C LYS A 137 1.99 14.06 -3.84
N GLU A 138 1.84 15.20 -4.50
CA GLU A 138 0.54 15.76 -4.90
C GLU A 138 -0.20 14.85 -5.90
N LYS A 139 0.48 14.34 -6.93
CA LYS A 139 -0.08 13.37 -7.88
C LYS A 139 -0.52 12.07 -7.18
N LYS A 140 0.27 11.57 -6.21
CA LYS A 140 -0.12 10.41 -5.39
C LYS A 140 -1.36 10.70 -4.55
N ILE A 141 -1.43 11.87 -3.91
CA ILE A 141 -2.61 12.30 -3.14
C ILE A 141 -3.83 12.43 -4.06
N ALA A 142 -3.71 13.09 -5.21
CA ALA A 142 -4.79 13.25 -6.18
C ALA A 142 -5.29 11.90 -6.74
N LYS A 143 -4.38 10.96 -7.03
CA LYS A 143 -4.72 9.59 -7.46
C LYS A 143 -5.44 8.80 -6.36
N LYS A 144 -5.06 9.00 -5.09
CA LYS A 144 -5.74 8.40 -3.93
C LYS A 144 -7.11 9.04 -3.66
N LYS A 145 -7.24 10.36 -3.78
CA LYS A 145 -8.52 11.08 -3.72
C LYS A 145 -9.48 10.60 -4.81
N LYS A 146 -8.96 10.30 -6.02
CA LYS A 146 -9.71 9.68 -7.12
C LYS A 146 -10.13 8.21 -6.84
N ALA A 147 -9.53 7.52 -5.87
CA ALA A 147 -9.94 6.17 -5.50
C ALA A 147 -11.20 6.16 -4.59
N CYS A 148 -11.43 7.25 -3.86
CA CYS A 148 -12.72 7.55 -3.22
C CYS A 148 -13.64 8.26 -4.21
N THR A 149 -14.34 7.47 -5.04
CA THR A 149 -15.33 8.02 -5.96
C THR A 149 -16.71 8.04 -5.30
N ASP A 150 -17.61 8.89 -5.80
CA ASP A 150 -19.04 8.85 -5.47
C ASP A 150 -19.73 7.52 -5.82
N THR A 151 -18.99 6.58 -6.44
CA THR A 151 -19.47 5.26 -6.84
C THR A 151 -19.36 4.22 -5.72
N TYR A 152 -18.51 4.41 -4.71
CA TYR A 152 -18.32 3.44 -3.61
C TYR A 152 -17.98 4.16 -2.32
N VAL A 153 -18.71 3.86 -1.25
CA VAL A 153 -18.59 4.58 0.03
C VAL A 153 -17.76 3.85 1.08
N PHE A 154 -17.30 2.62 0.82
CA PHE A 154 -16.45 1.84 1.72
C PHE A 154 -15.15 2.58 2.05
N CYS A 155 -14.65 3.35 1.09
CA CYS A 155 -13.41 4.06 1.28
C CYS A 155 -13.51 5.10 2.42
N TYR A 156 -14.70 5.68 2.62
CA TYR A 156 -14.96 6.68 3.65
C TYR A 156 -14.94 6.11 5.07
N VAL A 157 -15.10 4.79 5.21
CA VAL A 157 -15.03 4.07 6.49
C VAL A 157 -13.64 3.45 6.69
N ALA A 158 -13.09 2.90 5.61
CA ALA A 158 -11.87 2.10 5.67
C ALA A 158 -10.59 2.87 5.34
N PHE A 159 -10.67 4.15 4.93
CA PHE A 159 -9.53 4.99 4.58
C PHE A 159 -9.63 6.41 5.19
N ASP A 160 -8.49 7.04 5.45
CA ASP A 160 -8.38 8.46 5.76
C ASP A 160 -8.53 9.33 4.50
N ASP A 161 -8.64 10.65 4.67
CA ASP A 161 -8.77 11.63 3.56
C ASP A 161 -7.58 11.60 2.58
N TYR A 162 -6.48 10.97 2.96
CA TYR A 162 -5.26 10.79 2.17
C TYR A 162 -5.20 9.41 1.50
N GLY A 163 -6.24 8.59 1.59
CA GLY A 163 -6.32 7.24 1.05
C GLY A 163 -5.33 6.27 1.68
N HIS A 164 -4.82 6.55 2.88
CA HIS A 164 -4.28 5.51 3.75
C HIS A 164 -5.45 4.79 4.37
N TYR A 165 -5.29 3.51 4.67
CA TYR A 165 -6.36 2.84 5.40
C TYR A 165 -6.61 3.58 6.73
N ASN A 166 -7.86 3.63 7.14
CA ASN A 166 -8.26 4.38 8.31
C ASN A 166 -7.69 3.64 9.51
N LYS A 167 -6.84 4.32 10.28
CA LYS A 167 -6.20 3.77 11.48
C LYS A 167 -7.20 3.40 12.58
N GLY A 168 -8.50 3.68 12.43
CA GLY A 168 -9.42 3.71 13.56
C GLY A 168 -10.54 2.66 13.62
N LEU A 169 -11.02 2.03 12.53
CA LEU A 169 -12.20 1.14 12.66
C LEU A 169 -11.95 0.02 13.70
N PHE A 170 -10.77 -0.59 13.60
CA PHE A 170 -10.20 -1.46 14.61
C PHE A 170 -8.70 -1.22 14.66
N THR A 171 -8.14 -1.07 15.85
CA THR A 171 -6.73 -0.77 16.07
C THR A 171 -6.16 -1.75 17.08
N LYS A 172 -4.84 -1.83 17.21
CA LYS A 172 -4.22 -2.63 18.29
C LYS A 172 -4.64 -2.18 19.69
N LYS A 173 -5.02 -0.91 19.84
CA LYS A 173 -5.47 -0.32 21.10
C LYS A 173 -6.96 -0.56 21.37
N SER A 174 -7.73 -1.00 20.37
CA SER A 174 -9.15 -1.31 20.57
C SER A 174 -9.31 -2.38 21.68
N PRO A 175 -10.32 -2.26 22.55
CA PRO A 175 -10.55 -3.22 23.62
C PRO A 175 -10.70 -4.65 23.07
N THR A 176 -10.13 -5.63 23.78
CA THR A 176 -10.26 -7.04 23.43
C THR A 176 -10.89 -7.80 24.59
N THR A 177 -11.79 -8.73 24.28
CA THR A 177 -12.37 -9.64 25.29
C THR A 177 -11.52 -10.88 25.54
N LEU A 178 -10.32 -10.98 24.96
CA LEU A 178 -9.45 -12.16 25.11
C LEU A 178 -8.99 -12.29 26.57
N LYS A 179 -9.37 -13.39 27.23
CA LYS A 179 -8.96 -13.69 28.60
C LYS A 179 -7.71 -14.56 28.65
N LYS A 180 -7.67 -15.58 27.80
CA LYS A 180 -6.66 -16.62 27.89
C LYS A 180 -6.43 -17.26 26.53
N LEU A 181 -5.17 -17.56 26.23
CA LEU A 181 -4.78 -18.41 25.13
C LEU A 181 -4.02 -19.62 25.70
N THR A 182 -4.47 -20.82 25.37
CA THR A 182 -3.88 -22.06 25.90
C THR A 182 -3.39 -22.94 24.77
N PHE A 183 -2.09 -23.19 24.70
CA PHE A 183 -1.55 -24.25 23.84
C PHE A 183 -2.07 -25.62 24.33
N LYS A 184 -2.55 -26.44 23.40
CA LYS A 184 -3.04 -27.79 23.71
C LYS A 184 -2.05 -28.85 23.27
N LYS A 185 -1.77 -28.94 21.97
CA LYS A 185 -0.86 -29.94 21.39
C LYS A 185 -0.52 -29.63 19.93
N LYS A 186 0.43 -30.36 19.37
CA LYS A 186 0.55 -30.50 17.91
C LYS A 186 -0.62 -31.34 17.39
N ARG A 187 -1.14 -31.01 16.21
CA ARG A 187 -2.25 -31.71 15.56
C ARG A 187 -2.00 -31.81 14.07
N ASN A 188 -2.27 -32.98 13.50
CA ASN A 188 -2.31 -33.18 12.06
C ASN A 188 -3.77 -33.28 11.64
N ILE A 189 -4.20 -32.42 10.72
CA ILE A 189 -5.58 -32.38 10.23
C ILE A 189 -5.57 -32.72 8.75
N GLY A 190 -6.21 -33.83 8.38
CA GLY A 190 -6.38 -34.23 6.99
C GLY A 190 -7.37 -33.32 6.25
N SER A 191 -7.24 -33.28 4.92
CA SER A 191 -8.26 -32.68 4.03
C SER A 191 -8.58 -31.19 4.26
N VAL A 192 -7.62 -30.41 4.78
CA VAL A 192 -7.75 -28.96 4.91
C VAL A 192 -7.57 -28.30 3.55
N SER A 193 -8.38 -27.29 3.23
CA SER A 193 -8.30 -26.56 1.96
C SER A 193 -6.91 -25.94 1.76
N LYS A 194 -6.32 -26.16 0.59
CA LYS A 194 -5.02 -25.61 0.18
C LYS A 194 -5.26 -24.47 -0.82
N VAL A 195 -5.26 -23.25 -0.30
CA VAL A 195 -5.42 -22.01 -1.08
C VAL A 195 -4.14 -21.20 -0.95
N GLU A 196 -3.34 -21.16 -2.01
CA GLU A 196 -2.08 -20.39 -2.07
C GLU A 196 -2.32 -19.01 -2.71
N LYS A 197 -3.29 -18.92 -3.61
CA LYS A 197 -3.76 -17.66 -4.20
C LYS A 197 -5.28 -17.70 -4.38
N TYR A 198 -5.90 -16.54 -4.54
CA TYR A 198 -7.35 -16.40 -4.69
C TYR A 198 -7.96 -17.34 -5.75
N GLY A 199 -7.24 -17.56 -6.86
CA GLY A 199 -7.68 -18.48 -7.93
C GLY A 199 -7.77 -19.96 -7.53
N ASP A 200 -7.27 -20.35 -6.36
CA ASP A 200 -7.28 -21.73 -5.88
C ASP A 200 -8.50 -22.10 -5.05
N ILE A 201 -9.29 -21.13 -4.57
CA ILE A 201 -10.46 -21.38 -3.69
C ILE A 201 -11.40 -22.44 -4.30
N ASN A 202 -11.64 -22.36 -5.62
CA ASN A 202 -12.57 -23.25 -6.30
C ASN A 202 -11.92 -24.51 -6.89
N LYS A 203 -10.61 -24.71 -6.71
CA LYS A 203 -9.89 -25.88 -7.26
C LYS A 203 -10.02 -27.13 -6.39
N GLY A 204 -10.60 -27.01 -5.19
CA GLY A 204 -10.81 -28.14 -4.27
C GLY A 204 -9.53 -28.78 -3.74
N LYS A 205 -8.36 -28.17 -3.93
CA LYS A 205 -7.08 -28.72 -3.48
C LYS A 205 -7.08 -28.87 -1.96
N LYS A 206 -6.61 -30.01 -1.47
CA LYS A 206 -6.52 -30.32 -0.04
C LYS A 206 -5.08 -30.61 0.37
N LYS A 207 -4.77 -30.45 1.66
CA LYS A 207 -3.47 -30.79 2.25
C LYS A 207 -3.62 -31.42 3.63
N LEU A 208 -2.59 -32.17 4.03
CA LEU A 208 -2.35 -32.49 5.43
C LEU A 208 -1.84 -31.24 6.14
N PHE A 209 -2.65 -30.71 7.04
CA PHE A 209 -2.35 -29.50 7.81
C PHE A 209 -1.67 -29.88 9.12
N LYS A 210 -0.35 -29.79 9.15
CA LYS A 210 0.46 -30.00 10.35
C LYS A 210 0.48 -28.70 11.15
N SER A 211 -0.10 -28.69 12.35
CA SER A 211 -0.34 -27.47 13.10
C SER A 211 -0.05 -27.57 14.59
N TYR A 212 0.11 -26.40 15.20
CA TYR A 212 0.00 -26.19 16.64
C TYR A 212 -1.44 -25.78 16.94
N PHE A 213 -2.07 -26.45 17.91
CA PHE A 213 -3.45 -26.23 18.31
C PHE A 213 -3.51 -25.43 19.62
N PHE A 214 -4.24 -24.33 19.57
CA PHE A 214 -4.53 -23.46 20.71
C PHE A 214 -6.04 -23.33 20.91
N VAL A 215 -6.44 -23.05 22.15
CA VAL A 215 -7.81 -22.62 22.49
C VAL A 215 -7.73 -21.23 23.08
N ALA A 216 -8.47 -20.30 22.49
CA ALA A 216 -8.66 -18.96 23.02
C ALA A 216 -10.00 -18.87 23.76
N GLU A 217 -9.99 -18.29 24.95
CA GLU A 217 -11.14 -18.06 25.80
C GLU A 217 -11.38 -16.55 25.94
N TYR A 218 -12.65 -16.14 25.82
CA TYR A 218 -13.05 -14.74 25.87
C TYR A 218 -14.14 -14.51 26.91
N GLU A 219 -14.42 -13.25 27.22
CA GLU A 219 -15.58 -12.86 28.00
C GLU A 219 -16.92 -13.38 27.44
N GLY A 220 -17.87 -13.61 28.35
CA GLY A 220 -19.19 -14.14 28.03
C GLY A 220 -19.17 -15.54 27.41
N ASN A 221 -18.26 -16.40 27.91
CA ASN A 221 -18.14 -17.83 27.61
C ASN A 221 -17.98 -18.17 26.12
N ILE A 222 -17.22 -17.35 25.39
CA ILE A 222 -16.86 -17.62 23.99
C ILE A 222 -15.52 -18.35 23.99
N THR A 223 -15.43 -19.43 23.19
CA THR A 223 -14.19 -20.16 22.95
C THR A 223 -13.94 -20.29 21.46
N LEU A 224 -12.67 -20.23 21.06
CA LEU A 224 -12.24 -20.38 19.67
C LEU A 224 -11.07 -21.38 19.58
N GLU A 225 -11.19 -22.34 18.68
CA GLU A 225 -10.07 -23.22 18.32
C GLU A 225 -9.21 -22.55 17.25
N ILE A 226 -7.90 -22.49 17.48
CA ILE A 226 -6.95 -21.87 16.56
C ILE A 226 -5.89 -22.90 16.17
N PHE A 227 -5.75 -23.13 14.87
CA PHE A 227 -4.76 -24.03 14.29
C PHE A 227 -3.75 -23.24 13.49
N VAL A 228 -2.50 -23.21 13.94
CA VAL A 228 -1.41 -22.51 13.24
C VAL A 228 -0.57 -23.51 12.50
N GLU A 229 -0.53 -23.42 11.17
CA GLU A 229 0.31 -24.27 10.33
C GLU A 229 1.78 -24.09 10.70
N HIS A 230 2.55 -25.18 10.64
CA HIS A 230 3.99 -25.11 10.80
C HIS A 230 4.60 -24.15 9.76
N GLN A 231 5.38 -23.19 10.24
CA GLN A 231 6.10 -22.22 9.42
C GLN A 231 7.60 -22.30 9.69
N ASP A 232 8.39 -21.79 8.75
CA ASP A 232 9.82 -21.58 8.93
C ASP A 232 10.04 -20.38 9.86
N GLY A 233 11.21 -20.30 10.50
CA GLY A 233 11.49 -19.28 11.54
C GLY A 233 11.38 -17.84 11.03
N VAL A 234 11.03 -16.92 11.93
CA VAL A 234 10.92 -15.47 11.66
C VAL A 234 11.85 -14.70 12.59
N VAL A 235 12.59 -13.72 12.06
CA VAL A 235 13.42 -12.81 12.85
C VAL A 235 12.52 -11.75 13.52
N THR A 236 12.57 -11.69 14.85
CA THR A 236 11.88 -10.67 15.67
C THR A 236 12.90 -9.80 16.40
N ALA A 237 12.43 -8.71 17.04
CA ALA A 237 13.29 -7.90 17.91
C ALA A 237 13.87 -8.69 19.10
N GLN A 238 13.24 -9.81 19.47
CA GLN A 238 13.66 -10.73 20.53
C GLN A 238 14.44 -11.95 19.99
N GLY A 239 14.89 -11.91 18.73
CA GLY A 239 15.61 -13.00 18.06
C GLY A 239 14.75 -13.82 17.12
N VAL A 240 15.30 -14.93 16.62
CA VAL A 240 14.58 -15.85 15.73
C VAL A 240 13.52 -16.61 16.53
N LYS A 241 12.27 -16.53 16.09
CA LYS A 241 11.15 -17.32 16.61
C LYS A 241 10.83 -18.43 15.63
N GLU A 242 10.73 -19.66 16.12
CA GLU A 242 10.42 -20.84 15.31
C GLU A 242 9.54 -21.83 16.07
N GLY A 243 9.02 -22.83 15.34
CA GLY A 243 8.26 -23.92 15.93
C GLY A 243 7.06 -23.45 16.75
N LYS A 244 7.00 -23.86 18.02
CA LYS A 244 5.89 -23.53 18.93
C LYS A 244 5.84 -22.04 19.24
N ASP A 245 6.98 -21.40 19.51
CA ASP A 245 7.02 -20.00 19.91
C ASP A 245 6.48 -19.08 18.81
N LEU A 246 6.85 -19.36 17.55
CA LEU A 246 6.30 -18.66 16.40
C LEU A 246 4.79 -18.89 16.27
N ALA A 247 4.34 -20.13 16.48
CA ALA A 247 2.92 -20.46 16.41
C ALA A 247 2.11 -19.76 17.52
N GLU A 248 2.66 -19.66 18.73
CA GLU A 248 2.04 -18.98 19.86
C GLU A 248 1.92 -17.47 19.61
N LEU A 249 2.95 -16.86 19.00
CA LEU A 249 2.91 -15.47 18.57
C LEU A 249 1.75 -15.22 17.58
N TYR A 250 1.66 -16.01 16.50
CA TYR A 250 0.56 -15.90 15.53
C TYR A 250 -0.82 -16.18 16.15
N ALA A 251 -0.93 -17.23 16.98
CA ALA A 251 -2.18 -17.55 17.65
C ALA A 251 -2.64 -16.39 18.54
N PHE A 252 -1.72 -15.77 19.29
CA PHE A 252 -2.02 -14.61 20.13
C PHE A 252 -2.46 -13.40 19.30
N TYR A 253 -1.74 -13.08 18.22
CA TYR A 253 -2.08 -11.95 17.35
C TYR A 253 -3.50 -12.03 16.80
N TYR A 254 -3.89 -13.18 16.24
CA TYR A 254 -5.23 -13.33 15.69
C TYR A 254 -6.30 -13.55 16.76
N ALA A 255 -5.97 -14.20 17.89
CA ALA A 255 -6.89 -14.29 19.03
C ALA A 255 -7.21 -12.90 19.60
N HIS A 256 -6.19 -12.06 19.76
CA HIS A 256 -6.36 -10.69 20.24
C HIS A 256 -7.26 -9.89 19.30
N MET A 257 -6.99 -9.93 18.00
CA MET A 257 -7.80 -9.29 16.96
C MET A 257 -9.24 -9.79 16.94
N TYR A 258 -9.45 -11.10 17.05
CA TYR A 258 -10.78 -11.69 17.13
C TYR A 258 -11.53 -11.25 18.38
N GLY A 259 -10.83 -11.10 19.51
CA GLY A 259 -11.38 -10.57 20.75
C GLY A 259 -11.86 -9.11 20.64
N GLN A 260 -11.37 -8.32 19.69
CA GLN A 260 -11.82 -6.95 19.43
C GLN A 260 -13.09 -6.88 18.59
N MET A 261 -13.42 -7.97 17.88
CA MET A 261 -14.63 -8.00 17.05
C MET A 261 -15.89 -7.92 17.95
N PRO A 262 -16.94 -7.20 17.54
CA PRO A 262 -18.24 -7.19 18.21
C PRO A 262 -18.74 -8.60 18.53
N ARG A 263 -19.37 -8.77 19.70
CA ARG A 263 -19.89 -10.06 20.17
C ARG A 263 -20.74 -10.75 19.11
N PHE A 264 -21.65 -10.02 18.47
CA PHE A 264 -22.57 -10.59 17.48
C PHE A 264 -21.83 -11.25 16.29
N LEU A 265 -20.70 -10.69 15.83
CA LEU A 265 -19.92 -11.26 14.73
C LEU A 265 -19.21 -12.55 15.13
N LYS A 266 -18.63 -12.57 16.33
CA LYS A 266 -17.67 -13.61 16.69
C LYS A 266 -18.30 -14.86 17.29
N ILE A 267 -19.42 -14.75 18.02
CA ILE A 267 -20.01 -15.89 18.79
C ILE A 267 -20.34 -17.14 17.97
N TYR A 268 -20.54 -16.99 16.66
CA TYR A 268 -20.91 -18.09 15.76
C TYR A 268 -19.71 -18.81 15.15
N ASN A 269 -18.54 -18.19 15.10
CA ASN A 269 -17.33 -18.83 14.59
C ASN A 269 -16.72 -19.77 15.65
N LYS A 270 -16.27 -20.96 15.24
CA LYS A 270 -15.71 -21.97 16.14
C LYS A 270 -14.24 -22.25 15.92
N LYS A 271 -13.74 -22.09 14.69
CA LYS A 271 -12.36 -22.40 14.34
C LYS A 271 -11.72 -21.35 13.45
N ILE A 272 -10.41 -21.19 13.59
CA ILE A 272 -9.56 -20.46 12.65
C ILE A 272 -8.38 -21.34 12.26
N TYR A 273 -8.08 -21.38 10.96
CA TYR A 273 -6.86 -21.98 10.43
C TYR A 273 -5.93 -20.89 9.92
N ILE A 274 -4.75 -20.78 10.50
CA ILE A 274 -3.72 -19.82 10.09
C ILE A 274 -2.70 -20.58 9.25
N HIS A 275 -2.74 -20.32 7.96
CA HIS A 275 -1.84 -20.92 6.97
C HIS A 275 -0.48 -20.23 7.00
N LYS A 276 0.55 -21.01 6.68
CA LYS A 276 1.91 -20.49 6.57
C LYS A 276 2.00 -19.46 5.45
N ALA A 277 2.75 -18.39 5.66
CA ALA A 277 3.01 -17.42 4.61
C ALA A 277 3.85 -18.06 3.50
N ILE A 278 3.42 -17.93 2.24
CA ILE A 278 4.17 -18.42 1.06
C ILE A 278 4.74 -17.28 0.19
N GLY A 279 4.53 -16.02 0.57
CA GLY A 279 5.08 -14.85 -0.14
C GLY A 279 4.06 -14.06 -0.97
N LYS A 280 4.49 -13.53 -2.12
CA LYS A 280 3.64 -12.67 -2.97
C LYS A 280 2.37 -13.41 -3.40
N ASP A 281 1.25 -12.69 -3.38
CA ASP A 281 -0.11 -13.14 -3.73
C ASP A 281 -0.84 -14.06 -2.72
N ASP A 282 -0.21 -14.37 -1.59
CA ASP A 282 -0.76 -15.21 -0.52
C ASP A 282 -1.66 -14.47 0.47
N GLY A 283 -2.62 -13.69 0.01
CA GLY A 283 -3.35 -12.78 0.88
C GLY A 283 -4.79 -13.12 1.18
N THR A 284 -5.22 -14.31 0.77
CA THR A 284 -6.64 -14.64 0.74
C THR A 284 -7.08 -15.18 2.10
N TRP A 285 -8.10 -14.53 2.66
CA TRP A 285 -8.87 -15.09 3.76
C TRP A 285 -10.16 -15.66 3.17
N TRP A 286 -10.70 -16.70 3.79
CA TRP A 286 -11.98 -17.24 3.34
C TRP A 286 -12.73 -17.95 4.46
N ALA A 287 -13.99 -17.60 4.64
CA ALA A 287 -14.97 -18.40 5.36
C ALA A 287 -15.38 -19.63 4.53
N MET A 288 -15.29 -20.81 5.13
CA MET A 288 -15.68 -22.06 4.47
C MET A 288 -17.20 -22.16 4.34
N TYR A 289 -17.66 -22.75 3.23
CA TYR A 289 -19.07 -23.11 3.07
C TYR A 289 -19.41 -24.29 4.00
N ASN A 290 -20.58 -24.24 4.65
CA ASN A 290 -21.15 -25.26 5.54
C ASN A 290 -20.43 -25.52 6.88
N THR A 291 -19.40 -24.75 7.21
CA THR A 291 -18.66 -24.91 8.47
C THR A 291 -18.44 -23.55 9.13
N ARG A 292 -18.55 -23.52 10.47
CA ARG A 292 -18.31 -22.32 11.30
C ARG A 292 -16.81 -22.10 11.52
N GLU A 293 -16.08 -21.98 10.42
CA GLU A 293 -14.63 -21.76 10.40
C GLU A 293 -14.22 -20.87 9.24
N PHE A 294 -13.14 -20.13 9.43
CA PHE A 294 -12.49 -19.40 8.35
C PHE A 294 -10.97 -19.59 8.40
N HIS A 295 -10.35 -19.32 7.25
CA HIS A 295 -8.94 -19.53 7.01
C HIS A 295 -8.25 -18.21 6.74
N ILE A 296 -7.01 -18.13 7.19
CA ILE A 296 -6.18 -16.93 7.17
C ILE A 296 -4.87 -17.30 6.48
N ASN A 297 -4.57 -16.63 5.37
CA ASN A 297 -3.20 -16.55 4.88
C ASN A 297 -2.55 -15.31 5.51
N SER A 298 -1.45 -15.54 6.24
CA SER A 298 -0.87 -14.55 7.16
C SER A 298 -0.02 -13.46 6.49
N SER A 299 0.38 -13.68 5.24
CA SER A 299 1.16 -12.78 4.35
C SER A 299 0.75 -11.30 4.34
N ARG A 300 -0.55 -10.99 4.46
CA ARG A 300 -1.05 -9.59 4.44
C ARG A 300 -1.14 -8.92 5.82
N CYS A 301 -0.83 -9.65 6.88
CA CYS A 301 -0.96 -9.17 8.26
C CYS A 301 0.40 -9.14 8.96
N GLY A 302 0.87 -7.94 9.29
CA GLY A 302 2.16 -7.74 9.93
C GLY A 302 2.06 -7.16 11.33
N TYR A 303 3.04 -7.50 12.17
CA TYR A 303 3.16 -6.98 13.52
C TYR A 303 3.64 -5.53 13.56
N ASN A 304 4.40 -5.06 12.58
CA ASN A 304 5.18 -3.83 12.74
C ASN A 304 4.49 -2.57 12.19
N GLU A 305 3.42 -2.73 11.40
CA GLU A 305 2.71 -1.61 10.78
C GLU A 305 1.30 -1.50 11.34
N PRO A 306 0.97 -0.44 12.12
CA PRO A 306 -0.38 -0.21 12.63
C PRO A 306 -1.45 -0.29 11.54
N GLN A 307 -1.09 0.16 10.33
CA GLN A 307 -1.99 0.13 9.20
C GLN A 307 -2.35 -1.29 8.76
N GLN A 308 -1.37 -2.19 8.73
CA GLN A 308 -1.59 -3.58 8.34
C GLN A 308 -2.49 -4.28 9.36
N TYR A 309 -2.35 -3.96 10.65
CA TYR A 309 -3.25 -4.49 11.67
C TYR A 309 -4.70 -4.09 11.44
N SER A 310 -4.95 -2.79 11.26
CA SER A 310 -6.32 -2.28 11.03
C SER A 310 -6.95 -2.90 9.79
N ASN A 311 -6.18 -3.08 8.71
CA ASN A 311 -6.65 -3.73 7.49
C ASN A 311 -7.06 -5.17 7.75
N CYS A 312 -6.23 -5.92 8.48
CA CYS A 312 -6.52 -7.31 8.83
C CYS A 312 -7.72 -7.44 9.77
N ALA A 313 -7.91 -6.49 10.68
CA ALA A 313 -9.08 -6.46 11.55
C ALA A 313 -10.37 -6.17 10.77
N VAL A 314 -10.33 -5.27 9.78
CA VAL A 314 -11.45 -5.07 8.83
C VAL A 314 -11.73 -6.35 8.04
N THR A 315 -10.69 -7.03 7.54
CA THR A 315 -10.85 -8.33 6.86
C THR A 315 -11.43 -9.39 7.81
N MET A 316 -11.03 -9.40 9.08
CA MET A 316 -11.62 -10.30 10.08
C MET A 316 -13.11 -10.04 10.27
N ALA A 317 -13.54 -8.79 10.40
CA ALA A 317 -14.95 -8.43 10.49
C ALA A 317 -15.71 -8.90 9.23
N HIS A 318 -15.14 -8.70 8.04
CA HIS A 318 -15.69 -9.18 6.78
C HIS A 318 -15.86 -10.71 6.77
N GLU A 319 -14.84 -11.50 7.12
CA GLU A 319 -14.96 -12.96 7.13
C GLU A 319 -15.94 -13.48 8.19
N LEU A 320 -16.02 -12.82 9.35
CA LEU A 320 -17.01 -13.16 10.37
C LEU A 320 -18.45 -12.82 9.93
N ALA A 321 -18.61 -11.79 9.10
CA ALA A 321 -19.90 -11.44 8.51
C ALA A 321 -20.46 -12.59 7.66
N HIS A 322 -19.60 -13.26 6.88
CA HIS A 322 -19.98 -14.45 6.13
C HIS A 322 -20.48 -15.57 7.06
N VAL A 323 -19.81 -15.77 8.20
CA VAL A 323 -20.20 -16.81 9.17
C VAL A 323 -21.59 -16.55 9.77
N ILE A 324 -21.87 -15.32 10.21
CA ILE A 324 -23.18 -14.98 10.76
C ILE A 324 -24.28 -15.02 9.70
N GLN A 325 -23.99 -14.59 8.47
CA GLN A 325 -24.95 -14.61 7.36
C GLN A 325 -25.34 -16.03 6.95
N ASP A 326 -24.36 -16.91 6.80
CA ASP A 326 -24.58 -18.23 6.18
C ASP A 326 -25.04 -19.29 7.20
N PHE A 327 -24.65 -19.14 8.47
CA PHE A 327 -24.77 -20.24 9.46
C PHE A 327 -25.62 -19.90 10.69
N THR A 328 -26.45 -18.87 10.59
CA THR A 328 -27.34 -18.45 11.66
C THR A 328 -28.69 -17.99 11.12
N SER A 329 -29.70 -17.98 11.98
CA SER A 329 -31.01 -17.38 11.69
C SER A 329 -31.09 -15.89 12.05
N VAL A 330 -29.98 -15.29 12.52
CA VAL A 330 -29.93 -13.86 12.91
C VAL A 330 -30.20 -12.98 11.71
N ILE A 331 -29.64 -13.35 10.55
CA ILE A 331 -29.77 -12.60 9.32
C ILE A 331 -30.89 -13.20 8.48
N SER A 332 -32.01 -12.50 8.39
CA SER A 332 -33.11 -12.89 7.51
C SER A 332 -32.73 -12.62 6.04
N PRO A 333 -32.62 -13.66 5.17
CA PRO A 333 -32.23 -13.45 3.77
C PRO A 333 -33.22 -12.60 2.98
N SER A 334 -34.52 -12.74 3.28
CA SER A 334 -35.58 -11.97 2.62
C SER A 334 -35.56 -10.49 3.01
N LYS A 335 -35.40 -10.18 4.30
CA LYS A 335 -35.26 -8.80 4.77
C LYS A 335 -33.99 -8.14 4.23
N TRP A 336 -32.86 -8.86 4.26
CA TRP A 336 -31.61 -8.39 3.67
C TRP A 336 -31.77 -8.10 2.17
N MET A 337 -32.35 -9.03 1.40
CA MET A 337 -32.60 -8.83 -0.02
C MET A 337 -33.50 -7.62 -0.30
N LYS A 338 -34.52 -7.40 0.53
CA LYS A 338 -35.40 -6.22 0.42
C LYS A 338 -34.60 -4.93 0.63
N ALA A 339 -33.81 -4.84 1.69
CA ALA A 339 -32.98 -3.68 1.99
C ALA A 339 -32.01 -3.36 0.84
N ARG A 340 -31.29 -4.37 0.33
CA ARG A 340 -30.37 -4.22 -0.81
C ARG A 340 -31.05 -3.69 -2.07
N LYS A 341 -32.27 -4.15 -2.38
CA LYS A 341 -33.01 -3.74 -3.58
C LYS A 341 -33.44 -2.27 -3.49
N LEU A 342 -33.85 -1.82 -2.31
CA LEU A 342 -34.30 -0.43 -2.07
C LEU A 342 -33.16 0.58 -2.26
N ASP A 343 -31.93 0.20 -1.97
CA ASP A 343 -30.75 1.05 -2.22
C ASP A 343 -30.26 1.01 -3.68
N ASN A 344 -31.00 0.41 -4.62
CA ASN A 344 -30.78 0.50 -6.07
C ASN A 344 -29.32 0.31 -6.54
N LYS A 345 -28.71 -0.84 -6.24
CA LYS A 345 -27.33 -1.18 -6.68
C LYS A 345 -26.26 -0.19 -6.19
N LYS A 346 -26.54 0.62 -5.16
CA LYS A 346 -25.53 1.37 -4.42
C LYS A 346 -24.78 0.40 -3.51
N TYR A 347 -23.58 0.00 -3.90
CA TYR A 347 -22.77 -1.00 -3.18
C TYR A 347 -21.70 -0.30 -2.35
N CYS A 348 -21.43 -0.79 -1.13
CA CYS A 348 -20.41 -0.12 -0.31
C CYS A 348 -19.04 -0.12 -1.02
N SER A 349 -18.64 -1.22 -1.66
CA SER A 349 -17.38 -1.31 -2.42
C SER A 349 -17.55 -1.94 -3.80
N LYS A 350 -16.50 -1.86 -4.64
CA LYS A 350 -16.46 -2.62 -5.89
C LYS A 350 -16.53 -4.13 -5.64
N TYR A 351 -15.99 -4.60 -4.52
CA TYR A 351 -15.97 -6.01 -4.15
C TYR A 351 -17.38 -6.54 -3.81
N ALA A 352 -18.19 -5.72 -3.12
CA ALA A 352 -19.59 -6.00 -2.82
C ALA A 352 -20.46 -6.34 -4.05
N LYS A 353 -20.06 -5.89 -5.26
CA LYS A 353 -20.77 -6.22 -6.51
C LYS A 353 -20.70 -7.69 -6.91
N LYS A 354 -19.73 -8.45 -6.37
CA LYS A 354 -19.48 -9.83 -6.82
C LYS A 354 -20.67 -10.74 -6.60
N ASN A 355 -21.30 -10.66 -5.42
CA ASN A 355 -22.48 -11.46 -5.07
C ASN A 355 -23.14 -10.92 -3.79
N SER A 356 -24.28 -11.51 -3.40
CA SER A 356 -25.04 -11.10 -2.20
C SER A 356 -24.32 -11.30 -0.87
N ARG A 357 -23.34 -12.20 -0.85
CA ARG A 357 -22.56 -12.56 0.32
C ARG A 357 -21.51 -11.47 0.60
N GLU A 358 -20.76 -11.10 -0.44
CA GLU A 358 -19.79 -9.99 -0.36
C GLU A 358 -20.48 -8.65 -0.10
N ASP A 359 -21.66 -8.42 -0.69
CA ASP A 359 -22.42 -7.18 -0.40
C ASP A 359 -22.79 -7.08 1.08
N PHE A 360 -23.15 -8.20 1.72
CA PHE A 360 -23.47 -8.22 3.15
C PHE A 360 -22.23 -7.93 3.99
N ALA A 361 -21.14 -8.66 3.73
CA ALA A 361 -19.90 -8.53 4.48
C ALA A 361 -19.27 -7.13 4.37
N GLU A 362 -19.32 -6.51 3.19
CA GLU A 362 -18.85 -5.13 3.02
C GLU A 362 -19.81 -4.12 3.67
N SER A 363 -21.12 -4.34 3.56
CA SER A 363 -22.13 -3.43 4.14
C SER A 363 -22.12 -3.42 5.66
N ILE A 364 -21.84 -4.55 6.31
CA ILE A 364 -21.78 -4.60 7.79
C ILE A 364 -20.58 -3.82 8.32
N VAL A 365 -19.43 -3.89 7.63
CA VAL A 365 -18.24 -3.09 7.98
C VAL A 365 -18.55 -1.60 7.86
N CYS A 366 -19.25 -1.20 6.78
CA CYS A 366 -19.68 0.18 6.60
C CYS A 366 -20.63 0.63 7.71
N TRP A 367 -21.62 -0.20 8.05
CA TRP A 367 -22.55 0.07 9.15
C TRP A 367 -21.85 0.22 10.51
N ILE A 368 -20.91 -0.67 10.86
CA ILE A 368 -20.12 -0.55 12.10
C ILE A 368 -19.39 0.79 12.13
N GLY A 369 -18.78 1.20 11.02
CA GLY A 369 -18.13 2.50 10.91
C GLY A 369 -19.08 3.65 11.18
N VAL A 370 -20.18 3.71 10.45
CA VAL A 370 -21.12 4.84 10.46
C VAL A 370 -21.92 4.94 11.76
N ARG A 371 -22.18 3.84 12.47
CA ARG A 371 -23.04 3.86 13.67
C ARG A 371 -22.27 3.78 14.98
N HIS A 372 -21.08 3.21 14.96
CA HIS A 372 -20.34 2.90 16.19
C HIS A 372 -18.91 3.43 16.20
N LYS A 373 -18.48 4.11 15.13
CA LYS A 373 -17.18 4.79 15.04
C LYS A 373 -17.31 6.23 14.52
N SER A 374 -18.55 6.75 14.38
CA SER A 374 -18.87 8.12 13.97
C SER A 374 -18.93 9.11 15.14
N ASP A 375 -19.37 8.64 16.31
CA ASP A 375 -19.59 9.48 17.50
C ASP A 375 -18.42 9.34 18.46
N TRP A 376 -17.43 10.24 18.31
CA TRP A 376 -16.64 10.58 19.48
C TRP A 376 -16.05 11.98 19.32
N ASP A 377 -16.47 12.91 20.20
CA ASP A 377 -15.61 14.04 20.65
C ASP A 377 -14.36 13.55 21.42
N GLY A 378 -14.02 12.26 21.29
CA GLY A 378 -12.77 11.69 21.74
C GLY A 378 -11.66 11.99 20.75
N PRO A 379 -10.39 12.01 21.21
CA PRO A 379 -9.22 12.38 20.41
C PRO A 379 -8.98 11.49 19.20
N ASP A 380 -9.74 10.40 19.05
CA ASP A 380 -9.61 9.43 17.99
C ASP A 380 -10.63 9.63 16.84
N ASN A 381 -11.54 10.62 16.87
CA ASN A 381 -12.63 10.80 15.88
C ASN A 381 -12.26 10.34 14.46
N ILE A 382 -12.77 9.16 14.09
CA ILE A 382 -12.14 8.30 13.08
C ILE A 382 -12.69 8.60 11.69
N ILE A 383 -13.97 8.95 11.61
CA ILE A 383 -14.71 9.12 10.37
C ILE A 383 -15.27 10.53 10.32
N ASN A 384 -14.91 11.27 9.27
CA ASN A 384 -15.40 12.62 9.02
C ASN A 384 -16.94 12.65 8.99
N ILE A 385 -17.58 13.64 9.62
CA ILE A 385 -19.05 13.74 9.65
C ILE A 385 -19.67 13.80 8.24
N GLY A 386 -19.02 14.49 7.29
CA GLY A 386 -19.47 14.52 5.90
C GLY A 386 -19.35 13.16 5.20
N HIS A 387 -18.48 12.26 5.67
CA HIS A 387 -18.44 10.87 5.22
C HIS A 387 -19.62 10.06 5.76
N VAL A 388 -19.95 10.25 7.04
CA VAL A 388 -21.12 9.63 7.68
C VAL A 388 -22.41 10.00 6.96
N GLU A 389 -22.61 11.29 6.68
CA GLU A 389 -23.74 11.82 5.91
C GLU A 389 -23.84 11.18 4.52
N LYS A 390 -22.73 11.18 3.77
CA LYS A 390 -22.68 10.54 2.45
C LYS A 390 -23.07 9.07 2.48
N ILE A 391 -22.58 8.29 3.46
CA ILE A 391 -22.91 6.86 3.54
C ILE A 391 -24.39 6.67 3.91
N ASN A 392 -24.92 7.51 4.81
CA ASN A 392 -26.33 7.50 5.19
C ASN A 392 -27.25 7.74 3.99
N GLU A 393 -26.93 8.70 3.13
CA GLU A 393 -27.67 8.97 1.89
C GLU A 393 -27.48 7.89 0.83
N TYR A 394 -26.30 7.26 0.82
CA TYR A 394 -25.93 6.29 -0.20
C TYR A 394 -26.57 4.91 0.03
N MET A 395 -26.68 4.42 1.25
CA MET A 395 -27.23 3.08 1.53
C MET A 395 -28.17 3.04 2.74
N PRO A 396 -29.19 3.93 2.80
CA PRO A 396 -30.01 4.11 4.00
C PRO A 396 -30.78 2.85 4.41
N ASN A 397 -31.25 2.05 3.44
CA ASN A 397 -32.08 0.89 3.75
C ASN A 397 -31.26 -0.27 4.31
N ARG A 398 -30.03 -0.47 3.83
CA ARG A 398 -29.11 -1.45 4.41
C ARG A 398 -28.66 -1.05 5.82
N LEU A 399 -28.36 0.23 6.06
CA LEU A 399 -28.00 0.69 7.40
C LEU A 399 -29.17 0.49 8.37
N LYS A 400 -30.38 0.93 7.97
CA LYS A 400 -31.60 0.72 8.75
C LYS A 400 -31.85 -0.76 9.05
N PHE A 401 -31.61 -1.65 8.08
CA PHE A 401 -31.73 -3.09 8.31
C PHE A 401 -30.85 -3.58 9.46
N PHE A 402 -29.61 -3.12 9.55
CA PHE A 402 -28.72 -3.49 10.65
C PHE A 402 -29.10 -2.81 11.97
N ASP A 403 -29.53 -1.55 11.94
CA ASP A 403 -30.02 -0.81 13.11
C ASP A 403 -31.17 -1.56 13.79
N GLU A 404 -32.07 -2.17 13.01
CA GLU A 404 -33.22 -2.95 13.50
C GLU A 404 -32.86 -4.34 14.09
N LEU A 405 -31.61 -4.81 13.95
CA LEU A 405 -31.18 -6.12 14.46
C LEU A 405 -30.82 -6.09 15.96
N ASN A 406 -30.66 -4.91 16.58
CA ASN A 406 -30.29 -4.74 18.00
C ASN A 406 -29.09 -5.60 18.41
N LEU A 407 -28.02 -5.56 17.60
CA LEU A 407 -26.85 -6.43 17.76
C LEU A 407 -25.98 -5.99 18.94
N ASN A 408 -25.41 -6.97 19.67
CA ASN A 408 -24.49 -6.68 20.77
C ASN A 408 -23.10 -6.30 20.23
N MET A 409 -22.77 -5.02 20.40
CA MET A 409 -21.53 -4.41 19.89
C MET A 409 -20.32 -4.53 20.81
N TYR A 410 -20.47 -4.98 22.06
CA TYR A 410 -19.36 -5.14 22.99
C TYR A 410 -18.25 -6.03 22.39
N PRO A 411 -16.95 -5.67 22.47
CA PRO A 411 -16.35 -4.60 23.28
C PRO A 411 -16.01 -3.32 22.49
N LEU A 412 -16.66 -3.12 21.33
CA LEU A 412 -16.24 -2.21 20.26
C LEU A 412 -15.80 -0.82 20.73
#